data_AF-A0A351J3W7-F1
#
_entry.id   AF-A0A351J3W7-F1
#
_cell.length_a   1.000
_cell.length_b   1.000
_cell.length_c   1.000
_cell.angle_alpha   90.00
_cell.angle_beta   90.00
_cell.angle_gamma   90.00
#
_symmetry.space_group_name_H-M   'P 1'
#
loop_
_entity.id
_entity.type
_entity.pdbx_description
1 polymer ?
#
loop_
_entity_poly.entity_id
_entity_poly.type
_entity_poly.pdbx_seq_one_letter_code
_entity_poly.pdbx_strand_id
1 'polypeptide(L)'
;MYVHQSGWREGAVLPTLRKRNAIPGSKPECDPGRKPGRRPGRRSGRKGLILLVVLLLIAVLVLSAYLWLKNSPFASYEGVNILVLGTDINLESDTDESESVKDVRTDTIVVIGIRNNGTSVAALSVPRDTLVEVPGHGVTRVNAAHMEGGVDLTIETLEGFLDVPLQYYAKTNFAGFAGLIDFFGGIMVDVERDMKYTDYSQGLFIDLEQGYQHLNGDQALQYARFRNDRMGDIGRVARQQKVLKA
;
A
#
# COMPACT_ATOMS: atom_id res chain seq x y z
N MET A 1 -88.36 -12.11 5.46
CA MET A 1 -88.75 -13.55 5.49
C MET A 1 -90.04 -13.68 4.70
N TYR A 2 -90.14 -14.66 3.80
CA TYR A 2 -91.09 -14.78 2.66
C TYR A 2 -90.81 -13.80 1.48
N VAL A 3 -91.06 -14.06 0.18
CA VAL A 3 -91.31 -15.24 -0.68
C VAL A 3 -91.48 -14.71 -2.14
N HIS A 4 -91.39 -15.61 -3.13
CA HIS A 4 -91.99 -15.60 -4.49
C HIS A 4 -91.64 -14.60 -5.61
N GLN A 5 -91.60 -15.22 -6.81
CA GLN A 5 -91.69 -14.70 -8.17
C GLN A 5 -93.01 -13.96 -8.51
N SER A 6 -92.90 -13.11 -9.55
CA SER A 6 -93.83 -12.80 -10.66
C SER A 6 -93.77 -11.28 -10.92
N GLY A 7 -93.86 -10.71 -12.11
CA GLY A 7 -94.08 -11.11 -13.50
C GLY A 7 -94.33 -9.81 -14.31
N TRP A 8 -94.57 -9.94 -15.63
CA TRP A 8 -95.21 -8.93 -16.52
C TRP A 8 -94.41 -7.66 -16.88
N ARG A 9 -94.57 -6.97 -18.02
CA ARG A 9 -95.06 -7.25 -19.39
C ARG A 9 -94.73 -5.99 -20.25
N GLU A 10 -94.50 -6.24 -21.55
CA GLU A 10 -94.90 -5.53 -22.78
C GLU A 10 -95.15 -4.00 -22.83
N GLY A 11 -94.68 -3.41 -23.94
CA GLY A 11 -95.16 -2.16 -24.56
C GLY A 11 -94.00 -1.18 -24.85
N ALA A 12 -93.78 -0.61 -26.03
CA ALA A 12 -94.69 -0.31 -27.12
C ALA A 12 -93.90 0.32 -28.32
N VAL A 13 -94.33 0.00 -29.55
CA VAL A 13 -94.50 0.92 -30.72
C VAL A 13 -93.28 1.33 -31.58
N LEU A 14 -93.24 0.77 -32.80
CA LEU A 14 -92.67 1.30 -34.07
C LEU A 14 -93.60 2.41 -34.65
N PRO A 15 -93.33 3.14 -35.77
CA PRO A 15 -92.21 3.11 -36.71
C PRO A 15 -91.67 4.50 -37.15
N THR A 16 -90.57 4.42 -37.89
CA THR A 16 -89.99 5.39 -38.80
C THR A 16 -90.95 5.89 -39.89
N LEU A 17 -90.84 7.17 -40.30
CA LEU A 17 -90.76 7.66 -41.71
C LEU A 17 -91.00 9.19 -41.79
N ARG A 18 -89.95 9.98 -42.08
CA ARG A 18 -90.05 11.12 -43.03
C ARG A 18 -88.69 11.73 -43.42
N LYS A 19 -88.24 11.38 -44.63
CA LYS A 19 -87.84 12.28 -45.74
C LYS A 19 -87.39 13.72 -45.37
N ARG A 20 -86.11 14.06 -45.62
CA ARG A 20 -85.63 14.87 -46.79
C ARG A 20 -84.22 15.45 -46.58
N ASN A 21 -83.39 15.20 -47.59
CA ASN A 21 -82.25 15.93 -48.15
C ASN A 21 -81.79 17.25 -47.49
N ALA A 22 -80.48 17.36 -47.23
CA ALA A 22 -79.57 18.34 -47.85
C ALA A 22 -78.10 18.10 -47.41
N ILE A 23 -77.19 18.10 -48.39
CA ILE A 23 -75.72 18.01 -48.33
C ILE A 23 -75.20 19.46 -48.10
N PRO A 24 -74.11 19.76 -47.32
CA PRO A 24 -72.73 19.48 -47.73
C PRO A 24 -71.69 19.24 -46.63
N GLY A 25 -70.55 18.73 -47.05
CA GLY A 25 -69.52 18.13 -46.20
C GLY A 25 -68.83 19.06 -45.20
N SER A 26 -68.33 18.42 -44.15
CA SER A 26 -67.11 18.81 -43.43
C SER A 26 -66.66 17.68 -42.49
N LYS A 27 -65.38 17.29 -42.65
CA LYS A 27 -64.44 16.56 -41.77
C LYS A 27 -64.85 15.22 -41.09
N PRO A 28 -63.99 14.18 -41.12
CA PRO A 28 -64.17 13.03 -40.23
C PRO A 28 -63.68 13.38 -38.81
N GLU A 29 -64.61 13.29 -37.84
CA GLU A 29 -64.36 13.29 -36.40
C GLU A 29 -63.96 11.88 -35.93
N CYS A 30 -63.18 11.86 -34.84
CA CYS A 30 -62.45 10.78 -34.20
C CYS A 30 -63.14 9.41 -33.98
N ASP A 31 -62.34 8.35 -34.13
CA ASP A 31 -62.54 7.01 -33.58
C ASP A 31 -62.09 6.96 -32.09
N PRO A 32 -62.98 6.69 -31.12
CA PRO A 32 -62.62 6.56 -29.71
C PRO A 32 -62.39 5.09 -29.38
N GLY A 33 -61.14 4.60 -29.47
CA GLY A 33 -60.97 3.17 -29.18
C GLY A 33 -59.57 2.55 -29.05
N ARG A 34 -58.46 3.27 -29.21
CA ARG A 34 -57.12 2.65 -29.11
C ARG A 34 -56.43 2.95 -27.79
N LYS A 35 -56.45 1.98 -26.86
CA LYS A 35 -55.55 1.96 -25.69
C LYS A 35 -54.10 1.99 -26.19
N PRO A 36 -53.22 2.90 -25.73
CA PRO A 36 -51.83 2.88 -26.16
C PRO A 36 -51.13 1.66 -25.58
N GLY A 37 -50.59 0.81 -26.46
CA GLY A 37 -49.74 -0.31 -26.09
C GLY A 37 -48.51 0.18 -25.33
N ARG A 38 -48.26 -0.39 -24.14
CA ARG A 38 -47.03 -0.17 -23.40
C ARG A 38 -45.84 -0.64 -24.25
N ARG A 39 -45.00 0.29 -24.69
CA ARG A 39 -43.70 -0.03 -25.28
C ARG A 39 -42.80 -0.64 -24.19
N PRO A 40 -42.12 -1.79 -24.42
CA PRO A 40 -41.14 -2.27 -23.46
C PRO A 40 -39.98 -1.26 -23.43
N GLY A 41 -39.74 -0.69 -22.25
CA GLY A 41 -38.70 0.30 -22.03
C GLY A 41 -37.32 -0.31 -22.28
N ARG A 42 -36.65 0.14 -23.34
CA ARG A 42 -35.25 -0.15 -23.65
C ARG A 42 -34.36 0.55 -22.60
N ARG A 43 -34.23 -0.04 -21.41
CA ARG A 43 -33.31 0.38 -20.35
C ARG A 43 -32.49 -0.82 -19.88
N SER A 44 -31.21 -0.90 -20.27
CA SER A 44 -30.13 -1.48 -19.42
C SER A 44 -28.73 -1.52 -20.05
N GLY A 45 -28.48 -1.02 -21.27
CA GLY A 45 -27.13 -1.11 -21.87
C GLY A 45 -26.02 -0.36 -21.14
N ARG A 46 -26.35 0.73 -20.41
CA ARG A 46 -25.35 1.52 -19.65
C ARG A 46 -24.85 0.80 -18.39
N LYS A 47 -25.65 -0.07 -17.77
CA LYS A 47 -25.22 -0.82 -16.57
C LYS A 47 -24.18 -1.89 -16.91
N GLY A 48 -24.33 -2.55 -18.06
CA GLY A 48 -23.33 -3.51 -18.56
C GLY A 48 -22.01 -2.83 -18.96
N LEU A 49 -22.08 -1.63 -19.57
CA LEU A 49 -20.89 -0.86 -19.90
C LEU A 49 -20.12 -0.40 -18.65
N ILE A 50 -20.83 0.09 -17.63
CA ILE A 50 -20.20 0.50 -16.36
C ILE A 50 -19.54 -0.70 -15.66
N LEU A 51 -20.19 -1.86 -15.63
CA LEU A 51 -19.62 -3.09 -15.04
C LEU A 51 -18.32 -3.50 -15.76
N LEU A 52 -18.31 -3.45 -17.10
CA LEU A 52 -17.16 -3.83 -17.91
C LEU A 52 -15.98 -2.86 -17.71
N VAL A 53 -16.26 -1.55 -17.63
CA VAL A 53 -15.23 -0.53 -17.34
C VAL A 53 -14.64 -0.73 -15.94
N VAL A 54 -15.47 -1.02 -14.93
CA VAL A 54 -15.00 -1.30 -13.56
C VAL A 54 -14.13 -2.56 -13.53
N LEU A 55 -14.53 -3.63 -14.22
CA LEU A 55 -13.73 -4.85 -14.34
C LEU A 55 -12.37 -4.60 -15.01
N LEU A 56 -12.35 -3.76 -16.04
CA LEU A 56 -11.12 -3.41 -16.76
C LEU A 56 -10.20 -2.55 -15.88
N LEU A 57 -10.75 -1.62 -15.11
CA LEU A 57 -9.99 -0.84 -14.11
C LEU A 57 -9.41 -1.73 -13.01
N ILE A 58 -10.17 -2.71 -12.51
CA ILE A 58 -9.67 -3.68 -11.54
C ILE A 58 -8.55 -4.53 -12.14
N ALA A 59 -8.72 -5.00 -13.39
CA ALA A 59 -7.69 -5.77 -14.08
C ALA A 59 -6.40 -4.96 -14.30
N VAL A 60 -6.51 -3.67 -14.65
CA VAL A 60 -5.37 -2.75 -14.77
C VAL A 60 -4.71 -2.51 -13.42
N LEU A 61 -5.48 -2.33 -12.34
CA LEU A 61 -4.95 -2.21 -10.98
C LEU A 61 -4.18 -3.47 -10.57
N VAL A 62 -4.78 -4.65 -10.75
CA VAL A 62 -4.13 -5.93 -10.45
C VAL A 62 -2.88 -6.15 -11.30
N LEU A 63 -2.93 -5.83 -12.60
CA LEU A 63 -1.77 -5.94 -13.49
C LEU A 63 -0.66 -4.95 -13.10
N SER A 64 -1.02 -3.72 -12.73
CA SER A 64 -0.07 -2.71 -12.28
C SER A 64 0.60 -3.12 -10.96
N ALA A 65 -0.16 -3.65 -10.00
CA ALA A 65 0.36 -4.20 -8.76
C ALA A 65 1.27 -5.41 -9.03
N TYR A 66 0.89 -6.30 -9.95
CA TYR A 66 1.72 -7.43 -10.37
C TYR A 66 3.05 -6.99 -11.00
N LEU A 67 3.01 -6.00 -11.89
CA LEU A 67 4.21 -5.43 -12.51
C LEU A 67 5.11 -4.72 -11.49
N TRP A 68 4.51 -4.00 -10.54
CA TRP A 68 5.24 -3.34 -9.45
C TRP A 68 5.91 -4.36 -8.53
N LEU A 69 5.20 -5.43 -8.17
CA LEU A 69 5.74 -6.51 -7.35
C LEU A 69 6.91 -7.21 -8.03
N LYS A 70 6.79 -7.52 -9.33
CA LYS A 70 7.84 -8.17 -10.12
C LYS A 70 9.08 -7.29 -10.32
N ASN A 71 8.89 -5.98 -10.40
CA ASN A 71 9.98 -5.02 -10.56
C ASN A 71 10.54 -4.52 -9.22
N SER A 72 10.07 -5.08 -8.09
CA SER A 72 10.61 -4.73 -6.79
C SER A 72 12.00 -5.36 -6.61
N PRO A 73 12.98 -4.61 -6.10
CA PRO A 73 14.35 -5.08 -5.89
C PRO A 73 14.46 -6.26 -4.92
N PHE A 74 13.41 -6.54 -4.15
CA PHE A 74 13.35 -7.64 -3.19
C PHE A 74 12.80 -8.95 -3.79
N ALA A 75 12.03 -8.88 -4.88
CA ALA A 75 11.32 -10.05 -5.42
C ALA A 75 12.09 -10.86 -6.48
N SER A 76 13.32 -10.47 -6.84
CA SER A 76 14.09 -11.16 -7.88
C SER A 76 15.09 -12.15 -7.28
N TYR A 77 14.94 -13.44 -7.62
CA TYR A 77 15.91 -14.52 -7.38
C TYR A 77 17.28 -14.30 -8.06
N GLU A 78 17.42 -13.24 -8.86
CA GLU A 78 18.67 -12.80 -9.50
C GLU A 78 19.30 -11.61 -8.76
N GLY A 79 19.29 -11.64 -7.43
CA GLY A 79 19.84 -10.58 -6.58
C GLY A 79 20.40 -11.12 -5.27
N VAL A 80 21.03 -10.25 -4.49
CA VAL A 80 21.54 -10.54 -3.16
C VAL A 80 20.76 -9.70 -2.15
N ASN A 81 20.11 -10.37 -1.21
CA ASN A 81 19.45 -9.80 -0.05
C ASN A 81 20.33 -9.96 1.18
N ILE A 82 20.58 -8.84 1.86
CA ILE A 82 21.43 -8.75 3.03
C ILE A 82 20.58 -8.26 4.20
N LEU A 83 20.55 -9.04 5.28
CA LEU A 83 19.94 -8.64 6.54
C LEU A 83 20.93 -7.81 7.37
N VAL A 84 20.62 -6.56 7.63
CA VAL A 84 21.40 -5.69 8.51
C VAL A 84 20.70 -5.58 9.86
N LEU A 85 21.39 -6.06 10.89
CA LEU A 85 20.95 -5.99 12.28
C LEU A 85 21.75 -4.90 12.99
N GLY A 86 21.04 -3.82 13.32
CA GLY A 86 21.55 -2.70 14.09
C GLY A 86 21.50 -2.99 15.58
N THR A 87 22.66 -3.06 16.20
CA THR A 87 22.82 -3.25 17.65
C THR A 87 23.29 -1.96 18.29
N ASP A 88 22.69 -1.55 19.41
CA ASP A 88 23.07 -0.34 20.17
C ASP A 88 24.36 -0.55 21.01
N ILE A 89 25.32 -1.31 20.45
CA ILE A 89 26.65 -1.47 21.03
C ILE A 89 27.58 -0.46 20.36
N ASN A 90 28.13 0.44 21.18
CA ASN A 90 29.35 1.15 20.85
C ASN A 90 30.46 0.08 20.76
N LEU A 91 30.76 -0.35 19.53
CA LEU A 91 31.88 -1.26 19.18
C LEU A 91 33.24 -0.57 19.38
N GLU A 92 33.42 0.17 20.48
CA GLU A 92 34.73 0.59 21.03
C GLU A 92 35.20 -0.38 22.12
N SER A 93 34.51 -1.50 22.33
CA SER A 93 35.00 -2.57 23.18
C SER A 93 35.62 -3.64 22.29
N ASP A 94 36.94 -3.56 22.11
CA ASP A 94 37.83 -4.66 21.73
C ASP A 94 37.61 -5.83 22.70
N THR A 95 36.55 -6.60 22.49
CA THR A 95 36.36 -7.85 23.23
C THR A 95 36.05 -8.93 22.21
N ASP A 96 36.93 -9.90 22.24
CA ASP A 96 37.05 -11.02 21.33
C ASP A 96 35.72 -11.65 20.95
N GLU A 97 35.70 -12.08 19.69
CA GLU A 97 34.74 -13.02 19.14
C GLU A 97 34.40 -14.12 20.16
N SER A 98 33.09 -14.38 20.30
CA SER A 98 32.48 -15.73 20.31
C SER A 98 31.51 -16.09 21.45
N GLU A 99 31.40 -15.37 22.59
CA GLU A 99 30.64 -15.96 23.73
C GLU A 99 29.59 -15.12 24.48
N SER A 100 29.23 -13.90 24.06
CA SER A 100 28.22 -13.12 24.82
C SER A 100 27.14 -12.40 24.01
N VAL A 101 26.89 -12.81 22.75
CA VAL A 101 25.87 -12.17 21.89
C VAL A 101 24.51 -12.86 22.00
N LYS A 102 24.04 -13.11 23.23
CA LYS A 102 22.66 -13.58 23.48
C LYS A 102 21.71 -12.49 23.97
N ASP A 103 22.20 -11.30 24.32
CA ASP A 103 21.40 -10.32 25.05
C ASP A 103 21.50 -8.89 24.48
N VAL A 104 21.77 -8.77 23.18
CA VAL A 104 21.80 -7.47 22.52
C VAL A 104 20.49 -7.28 21.75
N ARG A 105 19.65 -6.37 22.27
CA ARG A 105 18.43 -5.94 21.60
C ARG A 105 18.79 -5.36 20.24
N THR A 106 18.21 -5.92 19.18
CA THR A 106 18.35 -5.38 17.83
C THR A 106 17.31 -4.26 17.67
N ASP A 107 17.76 -3.01 17.75
CA ASP A 107 16.86 -1.86 17.64
C ASP A 107 16.57 -1.47 16.19
N THR A 108 17.34 -1.99 15.23
CA THR A 108 17.15 -1.70 13.79
C THR A 108 17.28 -2.99 12.99
N ILE A 109 16.22 -3.35 12.25
CA ILE A 109 16.22 -4.47 11.31
C ILE A 109 16.01 -3.87 9.92
N VAL A 110 16.98 -4.08 9.03
CA VAL A 110 16.94 -3.55 7.66
C VAL A 110 17.29 -4.66 6.70
N VAL A 111 16.47 -4.86 5.68
CA VAL A 111 16.76 -5.79 4.59
C VAL A 111 17.19 -4.97 3.38
N ILE A 112 18.37 -5.24 2.86
CA ILE A 112 18.92 -4.57 1.68
C ILE A 112 18.89 -5.56 0.52
N GLY A 113 18.16 -5.26 -0.54
CA GLY A 113 18.11 -6.04 -1.78
C GLY A 113 18.93 -5.39 -2.88
N ILE A 114 19.83 -6.15 -3.49
CA ILE A 114 20.73 -5.69 -4.56
C ILE A 114 20.48 -6.54 -5.80
N ARG A 115 20.19 -5.92 -6.94
CA ARG A 115 20.05 -6.65 -8.21
C ARG A 115 21.41 -7.06 -8.77
N ASN A 116 21.53 -8.25 -9.36
CA ASN A 116 22.81 -8.81 -9.86
C ASN A 116 23.51 -7.93 -10.93
N ASN A 117 22.82 -6.98 -11.53
CA ASN A 117 23.43 -6.03 -12.45
C ASN A 117 23.97 -4.75 -11.78
N GLY A 118 23.93 -4.65 -10.45
CA GLY A 118 24.47 -3.54 -9.66
C GLY A 118 23.74 -2.20 -9.80
N THR A 119 22.70 -2.11 -10.62
CA THR A 119 22.04 -0.83 -10.97
C THR A 119 20.90 -0.43 -10.04
N SER A 120 20.52 -1.27 -9.09
CA SER A 120 19.36 -1.02 -8.23
C SER A 120 19.59 -1.66 -6.86
N VAL A 121 19.63 -0.80 -5.85
CA VAL A 121 19.64 -1.16 -4.43
C VAL A 121 18.33 -0.67 -3.84
N ALA A 122 17.75 -1.43 -2.92
CA ALA A 122 16.71 -0.91 -2.05
C ALA A 122 16.90 -1.42 -0.64
N ALA A 123 16.49 -0.59 0.31
CA ALA A 123 16.45 -0.91 1.71
C ALA A 123 14.99 -0.92 2.21
N LEU A 124 14.67 -1.95 2.99
CA LEU A 124 13.40 -2.12 3.68
C LEU A 124 13.67 -2.16 5.17
N SER A 125 13.27 -1.11 5.88
CA SER A 125 13.28 -1.12 7.34
C SER A 125 12.08 -1.90 7.87
N VAL A 126 12.36 -2.93 8.68
CA VAL A 126 11.36 -3.71 9.40
C VAL A 126 11.30 -3.19 10.84
N PRO A 127 10.18 -2.60 11.29
CA PRO A 127 10.04 -2.20 12.69
C PRO A 127 10.17 -3.41 13.63
N ARG A 128 10.88 -3.25 14.75
CA ARG A 128 11.13 -4.33 15.73
C ARG A 128 9.84 -4.94 16.34
N ASP A 129 8.77 -4.15 16.36
CA ASP A 129 7.48 -4.53 16.92
C ASP A 129 6.51 -5.11 15.87
N THR A 130 6.99 -5.36 14.64
CA THR A 130 6.20 -6.01 13.59
C THR A 130 5.75 -7.40 14.05
N LEU A 131 4.45 -7.66 13.98
CA LEU A 131 3.89 -8.98 14.28
C LEU A 131 4.13 -9.92 13.11
N VAL A 132 4.82 -11.01 13.38
CA VAL A 132 5.27 -12.01 12.40
C VAL A 132 5.06 -13.41 12.97
N GLU A 133 4.91 -14.40 12.10
CA GLU A 133 4.92 -15.79 12.52
C GLU A 133 6.37 -16.23 12.76
N VAL A 134 6.71 -16.53 14.01
CA VAL A 134 8.05 -17.00 14.40
C VAL A 134 8.03 -18.52 14.46
N PRO A 135 8.89 -19.22 13.69
CA PRO A 135 9.00 -20.68 13.74
C PRO A 135 9.17 -21.20 15.16
N GLY A 136 8.31 -22.15 15.56
CA GLY A 136 8.32 -22.74 16.90
C GLY A 136 7.75 -21.87 18.04
N HIS A 137 7.39 -20.60 17.77
CA HIS A 137 6.94 -19.66 18.81
C HIS A 137 5.58 -18.99 18.49
N GLY A 138 5.03 -19.21 17.29
CA GLY A 138 3.74 -18.67 16.86
C GLY A 138 3.83 -17.19 16.50
N VAL A 139 2.67 -16.50 16.46
CA VAL A 139 2.63 -15.09 16.07
C VAL A 139 3.10 -14.22 17.23
N THR A 140 4.23 -13.55 17.06
CA THR A 140 4.81 -12.62 18.04
C THR A 140 5.54 -11.47 17.34
N ARG A 141 6.15 -10.56 18.11
CA ARG A 141 6.94 -9.46 17.54
C ARG A 141 8.25 -9.99 16.97
N VAL A 142 8.71 -9.44 15.85
CA VAL A 142 9.97 -9.88 15.20
C VAL A 142 11.19 -9.76 16.12
N ASN A 143 11.22 -8.80 17.05
CA ASN A 143 12.29 -8.72 18.04
C ASN A 143 12.37 -9.94 18.97
N ALA A 144 11.24 -10.64 19.21
CA ALA A 144 11.25 -11.86 20.01
C ALA A 144 12.02 -12.98 19.29
N ALA A 145 11.97 -13.06 17.97
CA ALA A 145 12.75 -14.04 17.21
C ALA A 145 14.26 -13.92 17.50
N HIS A 146 14.76 -12.68 17.62
CA HIS A 146 16.17 -12.45 17.97
C HIS A 146 16.51 -12.84 19.41
N MET A 147 15.61 -12.56 20.35
CA MET A 147 15.81 -12.89 21.76
C MET A 147 15.77 -14.40 22.02
N GLU A 148 14.87 -15.12 21.35
CA GLU A 148 14.66 -16.55 21.58
C GLU A 148 15.66 -17.43 20.82
N GLY A 149 15.98 -17.06 19.57
CA GLY A 149 16.78 -17.90 18.67
C GLY A 149 17.91 -17.17 17.95
N GLY A 150 18.24 -15.94 18.37
CA GLY A 150 19.36 -15.20 17.81
C GLY A 150 19.17 -14.85 16.33
N VAL A 151 20.27 -14.79 15.59
CA VAL A 151 20.28 -14.39 14.18
C VAL A 151 19.54 -15.41 13.31
N ASP A 152 19.77 -16.69 13.54
CA ASP A 152 19.27 -17.76 12.67
C ASP A 152 17.73 -17.78 12.67
N LEU A 153 17.12 -17.71 13.86
CA LEU A 153 15.66 -17.62 13.98
C LEU A 153 15.12 -16.29 13.43
N THR A 154 15.89 -15.21 13.54
CA THR A 154 15.51 -13.92 12.94
C THR A 154 15.49 -14.00 11.41
N ILE A 155 16.50 -14.64 10.81
CA ILE A 155 16.58 -14.88 9.37
C ILE A 155 15.39 -15.72 8.93
N GLU A 156 15.17 -16.88 9.54
CA GLU A 156 14.06 -17.78 9.17
C GLU A 156 12.69 -17.10 9.28
N THR A 157 12.49 -16.32 10.35
CA THR A 157 11.27 -15.52 10.55
C THR A 157 11.08 -14.49 9.44
N LEU A 158 12.14 -13.77 9.07
CA LEU A 158 12.06 -12.72 8.05
C LEU A 158 11.95 -13.27 6.64
N GLU A 159 12.61 -14.39 6.33
CA GLU A 159 12.45 -15.10 5.06
C GLU A 159 10.99 -15.52 4.88
N GLY A 160 10.38 -16.12 5.90
CA GLY A 160 8.97 -16.50 5.87
C GLY A 160 8.01 -15.31 5.82
N PHE A 161 8.33 -14.21 6.53
CA PHE A 161 7.48 -13.02 6.56
C PHE A 161 7.52 -12.21 5.26
N LEU A 162 8.71 -12.06 4.67
CA LEU A 162 8.92 -11.25 3.47
C LEU A 162 8.79 -12.07 2.17
N ASP A 163 8.82 -13.40 2.26
CA ASP A 163 8.87 -14.34 1.13
C ASP A 163 10.06 -14.06 0.20
N VAL A 164 11.20 -13.70 0.80
CA VAL A 164 12.46 -13.43 0.10
C VAL A 164 13.60 -14.17 0.79
N PRO A 165 14.51 -14.82 0.04
CA PRO A 165 15.65 -15.48 0.65
C PRO A 165 16.65 -14.43 1.14
N LEU A 166 17.23 -14.61 2.32
CA LEU A 166 18.25 -13.74 2.92
C LEU A 166 19.61 -14.46 2.87
N GLN A 167 20.49 -14.07 1.94
CA GLN A 167 21.75 -14.81 1.70
C GLN A 167 22.85 -14.45 2.69
N TYR A 168 22.86 -13.21 3.15
CA TYR A 168 23.88 -12.69 4.05
C TYR A 168 23.26 -11.92 5.18
N TYR A 169 23.98 -11.83 6.29
CA TYR A 169 23.65 -10.91 7.36
C TYR A 169 24.89 -10.13 7.80
N ALA A 170 24.67 -8.90 8.26
CA ALA A 170 25.67 -8.08 8.90
C ALA A 170 25.10 -7.57 10.22
N LYS A 171 25.82 -7.82 11.32
CA LYS A 171 25.60 -7.11 12.58
C LYS A 171 26.47 -5.87 12.56
N THR A 172 25.86 -4.71 12.71
CA THR A 172 26.61 -3.45 12.69
C THR A 172 26.01 -2.44 13.64
N ASN A 173 26.84 -1.53 14.12
CA ASN A 173 26.37 -0.27 14.67
C ASN A 173 26.07 0.72 13.52
N PHE A 174 25.60 1.91 13.84
CA PHE A 174 25.35 2.97 12.86
C PHE A 174 26.59 3.37 12.04
N ALA A 175 27.81 3.18 12.56
CA ALA A 175 29.04 3.51 11.84
C ALA A 175 29.34 2.51 10.71
N GLY A 176 29.14 1.21 10.92
CA GLY A 176 29.29 0.25 9.83
C GLY A 176 28.19 0.35 8.77
N PHE A 177 26.99 0.86 9.13
CA PHE A 177 25.97 1.21 8.12
C PHE A 177 26.41 2.38 7.22
N ALA A 178 27.10 3.38 7.77
CA ALA A 178 27.72 4.44 6.96
C ALA A 178 28.75 3.87 5.96
N GLY A 179 29.57 2.90 6.39
CA GLY A 179 30.49 2.20 5.49
C GLY A 179 29.79 1.46 4.34
N LEU A 180 28.59 0.90 4.58
CA LEU A 180 27.77 0.31 3.51
C LEU A 180 27.27 1.36 2.53
N ILE A 181 26.81 2.53 3.01
CA ILE A 181 26.39 3.64 2.16
C ILE A 181 27.55 4.07 1.24
N ASP A 182 28.75 4.24 1.79
CA ASP A 182 29.93 4.61 1.01
C ASP A 182 30.28 3.56 -0.04
N PHE A 183 30.18 2.27 0.32
CA PHE A 183 30.41 1.18 -0.62
C PHE A 183 29.45 1.21 -1.82
N PHE A 184 28.18 1.58 -1.59
CA PHE A 184 27.19 1.74 -2.67
C PHE A 184 27.25 3.10 -3.37
N GLY A 185 28.21 3.94 -2.99
CA GLY A 185 28.47 5.23 -3.64
C GLY A 185 27.68 6.39 -3.07
N GLY A 186 26.93 6.23 -1.98
CA GLY A 186 26.12 7.28 -1.36
C GLY A 186 24.60 7.07 -1.49
N ILE A 187 23.82 7.95 -0.87
CA ILE A 187 22.35 7.97 -0.92
C ILE A 187 21.82 9.36 -1.27
N MET A 188 20.67 9.44 -1.93
CA MET A 188 20.00 10.71 -2.21
C MET A 188 19.04 11.06 -1.08
N VAL A 189 19.26 12.19 -0.40
CA VAL A 189 18.43 12.63 0.73
C VAL A 189 17.97 14.06 0.50
N ASP A 190 16.68 14.29 0.76
CA ASP A 190 16.11 15.63 0.87
C ASP A 190 16.35 16.17 2.28
N VAL A 191 17.30 17.07 2.45
CA VAL A 191 17.57 17.67 3.75
C VAL A 191 16.60 18.80 4.00
N GLU A 192 15.75 18.67 5.03
CA GLU A 192 14.58 19.53 5.23
C GLU A 192 14.93 21.00 5.53
N ARG A 193 16.12 21.23 6.07
CA ARG A 193 16.63 22.55 6.49
C ARG A 193 18.13 22.47 6.72
N ASP A 194 18.79 23.62 6.77
CA ASP A 194 20.20 23.70 7.13
C ASP A 194 20.43 23.08 8.51
N MET A 195 21.34 22.11 8.55
CA MET A 195 21.76 21.38 9.76
C MET A 195 23.20 21.76 10.04
N LYS A 196 23.40 22.67 10.99
CA LYS A 196 24.71 22.99 11.55
C LYS A 196 24.73 22.66 13.03
N TYR A 197 25.63 21.76 13.42
CA TYR A 197 25.84 21.41 14.81
C TYR A 197 27.29 21.01 15.04
N THR A 198 27.87 21.49 16.11
CA THR A 198 29.26 21.22 16.45
C THR A 198 29.33 20.90 17.93
N ASP A 199 29.72 19.67 18.23
CA ASP A 199 30.01 19.23 19.58
C ASP A 199 31.45 18.70 19.65
N TYR A 200 32.34 19.54 20.15
CA TYR A 200 33.75 19.22 20.34
C TYR A 200 33.99 18.14 21.40
N SER A 201 33.05 17.93 22.32
CA SER A 201 33.18 16.91 23.37
C SER A 201 32.89 15.48 22.86
N GLN A 202 32.09 15.37 21.81
CA GLN A 202 31.69 14.11 21.18
C GLN A 202 32.31 13.94 19.77
N GLY A 203 33.15 14.88 19.33
CA GLY A 203 33.72 14.90 17.98
C GLY A 203 32.65 14.97 16.88
N LEU A 204 31.46 15.50 17.17
CA LEU A 204 30.33 15.51 16.25
C LEU A 204 30.25 16.83 15.50
N PHE A 205 30.60 16.79 14.22
CA PHE A 205 30.52 17.93 13.31
C PHE A 205 29.45 17.62 12.26
N ILE A 206 28.39 18.43 12.24
CA ILE A 206 27.29 18.32 11.29
C ILE A 206 27.26 19.63 10.52
N ASP A 207 27.45 19.55 9.20
CA ASP A 207 27.25 20.67 8.28
C ASP A 207 26.58 20.17 7.00
N LEU A 208 25.25 20.26 6.96
CA LEU A 208 24.44 19.88 5.81
C LEU A 208 23.55 21.04 5.40
N GLU A 209 23.60 21.41 4.13
CA GLU A 209 22.73 22.43 3.55
C GLU A 209 21.33 21.87 3.27
N GLN A 210 20.31 22.73 3.27
CA GLN A 210 18.97 22.35 2.86
C GLN A 210 18.91 21.94 1.39
N GLY A 211 18.12 20.90 1.09
CA GLY A 211 17.78 20.49 -0.28
C GLY A 211 18.08 19.02 -0.60
N TYR A 212 17.73 18.61 -1.81
CA TYR A 212 18.06 17.29 -2.35
C TYR A 212 19.55 17.22 -2.67
N GLN A 213 20.26 16.37 -1.94
CA GLN A 213 21.70 16.19 -2.11
C GLN A 213 22.09 14.73 -1.97
N HIS A 214 23.25 14.44 -2.55
CA HIS A 214 23.87 13.14 -2.47
C HIS A 214 24.76 13.08 -1.23
N LEU A 215 24.39 12.24 -0.27
CA LEU A 215 25.11 12.07 0.98
C LEU A 215 25.98 10.82 0.92
N ASN A 216 27.25 10.96 1.27
CA ASN A 216 28.11 9.83 1.59
C ASN A 216 27.76 9.25 2.98
N GLY A 217 28.41 8.17 3.38
CA GLY A 217 28.15 7.47 4.64
C GLY A 217 28.29 8.37 5.86
N ASP A 218 29.36 9.17 5.93
CA ASP A 218 29.58 10.10 7.04
C ASP A 218 28.49 11.19 7.08
N GLN A 219 28.16 11.79 5.95
CA GLN A 219 27.09 12.79 5.85
C GLN A 219 25.70 12.21 6.17
N ALA A 220 25.43 10.97 5.76
CA ALA A 220 24.20 10.26 6.10
C ALA A 220 24.13 9.99 7.62
N LEU A 221 25.27 9.68 8.24
CA LEU A 221 25.38 9.52 9.69
C LEU A 221 25.16 10.83 10.44
N GLN A 222 25.76 11.92 9.94
CA GLN A 222 25.53 13.28 10.45
C GLN A 222 24.04 13.65 10.38
N TYR A 223 23.40 13.40 9.24
CA TYR A 223 21.97 13.62 9.04
C TYR A 223 21.12 12.80 10.03
N ALA A 224 21.41 11.51 10.16
CA ALA A 224 20.71 10.61 11.07
C ALA A 224 20.90 10.97 12.56
N ARG A 225 22.02 11.62 12.93
CA ARG A 225 22.36 12.00 14.30
C ARG A 225 21.93 13.42 14.69
N PHE A 226 21.44 14.22 13.75
CA PHE A 226 21.06 15.60 14.02
C PHE A 226 19.85 15.70 14.95
N ARG A 227 20.05 16.31 16.14
CA ARG A 227 19.04 16.50 17.21
C ARG A 227 18.67 17.95 17.46
N ASN A 228 19.39 18.91 16.86
CA ASN A 228 19.24 20.33 17.17
C ASN A 228 18.03 20.97 16.46
N ASP A 229 16.86 20.35 16.56
CA ASP A 229 15.58 20.79 16.00
C ASP A 229 14.48 20.87 17.08
N ARG A 230 13.33 21.48 16.75
CA ARG A 230 12.19 21.58 17.69
C ARG A 230 11.57 20.23 18.05
N MET A 231 11.98 19.14 17.39
CA MET A 231 11.42 17.79 17.52
C MET A 231 12.37 16.84 18.29
N GLY A 232 13.60 17.26 18.59
CA GLY A 232 14.61 16.51 19.35
C GLY A 232 14.76 15.06 18.85
N ASP A 233 14.45 14.11 19.72
CA ASP A 233 14.57 12.68 19.44
C ASP A 233 13.53 12.15 18.44
N ILE A 234 12.36 12.80 18.32
CA ILE A 234 11.35 12.45 17.32
C ILE A 234 11.88 12.75 15.91
N GLY A 235 12.53 13.89 15.75
CA GLY A 235 13.18 14.27 14.49
C GLY A 235 14.29 13.28 14.11
N ARG A 236 15.08 12.83 15.10
CA ARG A 236 16.16 11.85 14.89
C ARG A 236 15.64 10.51 14.34
N VAL A 237 14.59 9.94 14.93
CA VAL A 237 14.02 8.67 14.46
C VAL A 237 13.47 8.80 13.03
N ALA A 238 12.82 9.94 12.72
CA ALA A 238 12.33 10.19 11.37
C ALA A 238 13.46 10.26 10.34
N ARG A 239 14.59 10.91 10.68
CA ARG A 239 15.77 10.98 9.82
C ARG A 239 16.46 9.64 9.64
N GLN A 240 16.59 8.86 10.70
CA GLN A 240 17.08 7.49 10.63
C GLN A 240 16.22 6.66 9.67
N GLN A 241 14.89 6.73 9.80
CA GLN A 241 13.98 6.08 8.85
C GLN A 241 14.12 6.60 7.41
N LYS A 242 14.44 7.88 7.23
CA LYS A 242 14.64 8.47 5.90
C LYS A 242 15.91 7.96 5.24
N VAL A 243 17.01 7.88 6.00
CA VAL A 243 18.28 7.28 5.56
C VAL A 243 18.11 5.81 5.21
N LEU A 244 17.27 5.08 5.95
CA LEU A 244 16.94 3.69 5.66
C LEU A 244 16.02 3.48 4.44
N LYS A 245 15.38 4.54 3.93
CA LYS A 245 14.46 4.47 2.78
C LYS A 245 15.07 5.02 1.49
N ALA A 246 16.12 5.82 1.60
CA ALA A 246 16.85 6.42 0.49
C ALA A 246 17.66 5.37 -0.28
#